data_AF-A0A7C1HPV0-F1
#
_entry.id   AF-A0A7C1HPV0-F1
#
_cell.length_a   1.000
_cell.length_b   1.000
_cell.length_c   1.000
_cell.angle_alpha   90.00
_cell.angle_beta   90.00
_cell.angle_gamma   90.00
#
_symmetry.space_group_name_H-M   'P 1'
#
loop_
_entity.id
_entity.type
_entity.pdbx_description
1 polymer ?
#
loop_
_entity_poly.entity_id
_entity_poly.type
_entity_poly.pdbx_seq_one_letter_code
_entity_poly.pdbx_strand_id
1 'polypeptide(L)'
;MSGTPEQVVPAGFPIGPSGIEASKGNAPRGPRRCRCPHGQPQYRVRSSPRNFTHPGDSPLKESLLLPAATVIVAAVFWFATFYLAFSSFWIKITVSSACLAGIAFKLSRNHAKPGLFDFQAVTLGIISAAVLYGLFWAGRAVSTFIFPFASSQIASIYSKGEGTPAWIIFLLLLLVTGPCEEIYWRGYLQRNLSERFGGFTGWILASAVYAGVHIWSFNFMLIGAAGVAGAFWGAIYLLTGRLAPVIVSHSLWSAFVFTLAPFR
;
A
#
# COMPACT_ATOMS: atom_id res chain seq x y z
N MET A 1 8.73 -66.93 27.20
CA MET A 1 9.34 -65.82 27.96
C MET A 1 8.21 -64.92 28.44
N SER A 2 7.74 -65.24 29.65
CA SER A 2 6.80 -64.53 30.51
C SER A 2 7.31 -63.13 30.89
N GLY A 3 6.56 -62.12 31.31
CA GLY A 3 5.18 -61.96 31.76
C GLY A 3 4.99 -60.47 32.15
N THR A 4 3.76 -60.06 32.38
CA THR A 4 3.24 -58.67 32.49
C THR A 4 3.41 -58.05 33.91
N PRO A 5 2.60 -57.07 34.37
CA PRO A 5 2.99 -55.67 34.67
C PRO A 5 2.82 -55.29 36.17
N GLU A 6 3.17 -54.06 36.60
CA GLU A 6 2.61 -53.52 37.85
C GLU A 6 2.64 -51.98 37.96
N GLN A 7 1.48 -51.40 38.24
CA GLN A 7 1.30 -50.06 38.79
C GLN A 7 1.23 -50.14 40.31
N VAL A 8 1.82 -49.18 41.02
CA VAL A 8 1.50 -48.88 42.43
C VAL A 8 1.50 -47.36 42.66
N VAL A 9 0.48 -46.89 43.37
CA VAL A 9 0.14 -45.54 43.87
C VAL A 9 0.23 -45.61 45.43
N PRO A 10 -0.06 -44.57 46.25
CA PRO A 10 0.45 -43.21 46.46
C PRO A 10 1.10 -43.02 47.88
N ALA A 11 1.53 -41.79 48.24
CA ALA A 11 1.30 -41.21 49.59
C ALA A 11 1.70 -39.72 49.68
N GLY A 12 0.85 -38.89 50.32
CA GLY A 12 1.32 -37.75 51.13
C GLY A 12 0.79 -36.34 50.81
N PHE A 13 -0.40 -36.01 51.35
CA PHE A 13 -0.75 -34.65 51.83
C PHE A 13 -0.76 -34.72 53.38
N PRO A 14 -0.45 -33.66 54.16
CA PRO A 14 -1.48 -32.67 54.55
C PRO A 14 -0.99 -31.21 54.76
N ILE A 15 -1.80 -30.19 54.40
CA ILE A 15 -2.69 -29.31 55.22
C ILE A 15 -2.00 -28.22 56.06
N GLY A 16 -2.39 -26.95 55.84
CA GLY A 16 -2.29 -25.83 56.81
C GLY A 16 -2.76 -24.49 56.21
N PRO A 17 -3.51 -23.62 56.95
CA PRO A 17 -4.74 -23.04 56.41
C PRO A 17 -4.79 -21.51 56.16
N SER A 18 -5.85 -21.15 55.45
CA SER A 18 -6.47 -19.85 55.17
C SER A 18 -6.87 -19.02 56.41
N GLY A 19 -6.95 -17.69 56.24
CA GLY A 19 -7.65 -16.79 57.16
C GLY A 19 -8.03 -15.45 56.52
N ILE A 20 -9.32 -15.30 56.17
CA ILE A 20 -10.03 -14.03 55.95
C ILE A 20 -11.05 -13.95 57.09
N GLU A 21 -11.11 -12.84 57.84
CA GLU A 21 -12.35 -12.40 58.50
C GLU A 21 -12.27 -10.96 59.02
N ALA A 22 -13.44 -10.33 59.11
CA ALA A 22 -13.67 -8.91 59.35
C ALA A 22 -14.39 -8.62 60.68
N SER A 23 -14.27 -7.36 61.13
CA SER A 23 -15.24 -6.56 61.91
C SER A 23 -15.42 -6.75 63.43
N LYS A 24 -15.29 -5.61 64.13
CA LYS A 24 -16.01 -5.08 65.33
C LYS A 24 -15.24 -3.79 65.72
N GLY A 25 -15.74 -2.57 65.95
CA GLY A 25 -17.05 -2.02 66.29
C GLY A 25 -16.88 -1.14 67.55
N ASN A 26 -16.95 0.20 67.45
CA ASN A 26 -17.39 1.11 68.54
C ASN A 26 -17.52 2.59 68.08
N ALA A 27 -18.59 3.27 68.52
CA ALA A 27 -18.94 4.70 68.32
C ALA A 27 -19.01 5.42 69.69
N PRO A 28 -19.55 6.65 69.90
CA PRO A 28 -19.75 7.85 69.05
C PRO A 28 -19.28 9.20 69.72
N ARG A 29 -19.11 10.33 68.99
CA ARG A 29 -19.16 11.70 69.58
C ARG A 29 -19.58 12.82 68.59
N GLY A 30 -20.74 13.45 68.87
CA GLY A 30 -20.95 14.91 68.80
C GLY A 30 -21.50 15.54 67.49
N PRO A 31 -22.57 16.38 67.54
CA PRO A 31 -23.06 17.11 66.38
C PRO A 31 -22.40 18.51 66.27
N ARG A 32 -21.87 18.88 65.11
CA ARG A 32 -21.45 20.27 64.83
C ARG A 32 -21.85 20.73 63.43
N ARG A 33 -22.93 21.52 63.43
CA ARG A 33 -23.21 22.78 62.71
C ARG A 33 -22.81 22.90 61.23
N CYS A 34 -23.84 23.14 60.43
CA CYS A 34 -23.79 23.77 59.11
C CYS A 34 -22.98 25.08 59.12
N ARG A 35 -22.05 25.23 58.17
CA ARG A 35 -21.53 26.53 57.72
C ARG A 35 -20.99 26.42 56.29
N CYS A 36 -21.76 26.93 55.33
CA CYS A 36 -21.25 27.55 54.10
C CYS A 36 -21.35 29.08 54.34
N PRO A 37 -20.42 29.92 53.84
CA PRO A 37 -20.35 30.17 52.40
C PRO A 37 -18.97 30.51 51.82
N HIS A 38 -18.93 30.50 50.48
CA HIS A 38 -17.99 31.16 49.57
C HIS A 38 -16.57 30.61 49.40
N GLY A 39 -16.42 29.83 48.32
CA GLY A 39 -15.16 29.55 47.64
C GLY A 39 -15.41 28.72 46.38
N GLN A 40 -16.06 29.30 45.36
CA GLN A 40 -16.16 28.66 44.05
C GLN A 40 -14.76 28.64 43.40
N PRO A 41 -14.20 27.48 43.02
CA PRO A 41 -13.00 27.44 42.22
C PRO A 41 -13.35 27.92 40.80
N GLN A 42 -12.76 29.04 40.36
CA GLN A 42 -12.92 29.49 38.99
C GLN A 42 -12.29 28.49 38.02
N TYR A 43 -13.14 27.73 37.34
CA TYR A 43 -12.75 26.97 36.16
C TYR A 43 -12.49 27.97 35.03
N ARG A 44 -11.23 28.37 34.84
CA ARG A 44 -10.83 29.20 33.70
C ARG A 44 -10.92 28.34 32.44
N VAL A 45 -12.09 28.34 31.80
CA VAL A 45 -12.27 27.81 30.44
C VAL A 45 -11.39 28.63 29.51
N ARG A 46 -10.27 28.06 29.09
CA ARG A 46 -9.41 28.64 28.05
C ARG A 46 -10.20 28.56 26.73
N SER A 47 -10.86 29.64 26.36
CA SER A 47 -11.47 29.77 25.03
C SER A 47 -10.36 29.73 23.99
N SER A 48 -10.25 28.60 23.29
CA SER A 48 -9.48 28.53 22.05
C SER A 48 -10.07 29.53 21.05
N PRO A 49 -9.26 30.32 20.31
CA PRO A 49 -9.78 31.16 19.25
C PRO A 49 -10.43 30.23 18.21
N ARG A 50 -11.75 30.33 18.06
CA ARG A 50 -12.44 29.77 16.91
C ARG A 50 -11.99 30.58 15.70
N ASN A 51 -11.03 30.05 14.96
CA ASN A 51 -10.74 30.51 13.61
C ASN A 51 -12.05 30.37 12.81
N PHE A 52 -12.65 31.52 12.47
CA PHE A 52 -13.74 31.59 11.52
C PHE A 52 -13.17 31.29 10.14
N THR A 53 -13.29 30.04 9.69
CA THR A 53 -13.09 29.71 8.26
C THR A 53 -14.25 30.27 7.46
N HIS A 54 -13.95 30.95 6.36
CA HIS A 54 -14.94 31.48 5.43
C HIS A 54 -15.93 30.39 4.98
N PRO A 55 -17.25 30.66 4.94
CA PRO A 55 -18.24 29.72 4.46
C PRO A 55 -18.20 29.70 2.92
N GLY A 56 -17.29 28.90 2.36
CA GLY A 56 -17.16 28.74 0.91
C GLY A 56 -16.15 27.68 0.50
N ASP A 57 -15.08 27.52 1.27
CA ASP A 57 -14.07 26.48 1.04
C ASP A 57 -14.35 25.31 1.98
N SER A 58 -15.14 24.35 1.50
CA SER A 58 -15.29 23.10 2.23
C SER A 58 -13.91 22.44 2.38
N PRO A 59 -13.50 21.98 3.58
CA PRO A 59 -12.27 21.18 3.77
C PRO A 59 -12.24 19.91 2.89
N LEU A 60 -13.40 19.57 2.30
CA LEU A 60 -13.60 18.52 1.31
C LEU A 60 -12.97 18.83 -0.07
N LYS A 61 -12.90 20.09 -0.52
CA LYS A 61 -12.28 20.44 -1.82
C LYS A 61 -10.76 20.37 -1.75
N GLU A 62 -10.14 20.97 -0.73
CA GLU A 62 -8.68 20.95 -0.56
C GLU A 62 -8.11 19.54 -0.46
N SER A 63 -8.85 18.61 0.15
CA SER A 63 -8.42 17.20 0.32
C SER A 63 -8.27 16.39 -0.97
N LEU A 64 -8.90 16.77 -2.08
CA LEU A 64 -8.82 16.05 -3.37
C LEU A 64 -8.03 16.82 -4.44
N LEU A 65 -7.89 18.14 -4.29
CA LEU A 65 -7.13 18.97 -5.23
C LEU A 65 -5.69 18.47 -5.37
N LEU A 66 -5.07 18.07 -4.26
CA LEU A 66 -3.68 17.65 -4.26
C LEU A 66 -3.49 16.28 -4.96
N PRO A 67 -4.22 15.18 -4.62
CA PRO A 67 -4.18 13.95 -5.41
C PRO A 67 -4.54 14.16 -6.89
N ALA A 68 -5.52 15.02 -7.21
CA ALA A 68 -5.88 15.31 -8.59
C ALA A 68 -4.73 16.01 -9.34
N ALA A 69 -4.08 16.99 -8.71
CA ALA A 69 -2.91 17.67 -9.28
C ALA A 69 -1.75 16.71 -9.53
N THR A 70 -1.47 15.78 -8.62
CA THR A 70 -0.41 14.78 -8.84
C THR A 70 -0.76 13.80 -9.96
N VAL A 71 -2.04 13.47 -10.14
CA VAL A 71 -2.50 12.65 -11.27
C VAL A 71 -2.25 13.35 -12.60
N ILE A 72 -2.46 14.67 -12.68
CA ILE A 72 -2.12 15.46 -13.87
C ILE A 72 -0.60 15.41 -14.11
N VAL A 73 0.22 15.59 -13.08
CA VAL A 73 1.68 15.46 -13.19
C VAL A 73 2.09 14.07 -13.67
N ALA A 74 1.49 13.00 -13.12
CA ALA A 74 1.73 11.63 -13.55
C ALA A 74 1.35 11.42 -15.03
N ALA A 75 0.21 11.97 -15.48
CA ALA A 75 -0.20 11.91 -16.87
C ALA A 75 0.79 12.64 -17.80
N VAL A 76 1.32 13.80 -17.39
CA VAL A 76 2.34 14.55 -18.15
C VAL A 76 3.65 13.76 -18.24
N PHE A 77 4.07 13.12 -17.15
CA PHE A 77 5.26 12.27 -17.15
C PHE A 77 5.10 11.00 -17.98
N TRP A 78 3.93 10.37 -17.95
CA TRP A 78 3.64 9.24 -18.84
C TRP A 78 3.58 9.66 -20.30
N PHE A 79 3.00 10.83 -20.60
CA PHE A 79 3.07 11.43 -21.93
C PHE A 79 4.52 11.62 -22.38
N ALA A 80 5.35 12.25 -21.55
CA ALA A 80 6.76 12.46 -21.86
C ALA A 80 7.50 11.13 -22.10
N THR A 81 7.21 10.12 -21.28
CA THR A 81 7.84 8.81 -21.34
C THR A 81 7.47 8.04 -22.62
N PHE A 82 6.18 7.94 -22.94
CA PHE A 82 5.69 7.08 -24.01
C PHE A 82 5.58 7.77 -25.37
N TYR A 83 5.26 9.06 -25.40
CA TYR A 83 4.94 9.78 -26.63
C TYR A 83 6.13 10.55 -27.22
N LEU A 84 6.93 11.22 -26.38
CA LEU A 84 8.04 12.02 -26.88
C LEU A 84 9.18 11.13 -27.37
N ALA A 85 9.68 11.39 -28.58
CA ALA A 85 10.68 10.53 -29.25
C ALA A 85 12.13 10.75 -28.78
N PHE A 86 12.42 11.86 -28.08
CA PHE A 86 13.77 12.13 -27.61
C PHE A 86 14.15 11.25 -26.41
N SER A 87 15.45 10.97 -26.26
CA SER A 87 16.03 10.15 -25.18
C SER A 87 15.51 8.70 -25.10
N SER A 88 16.21 7.88 -24.32
CA SER A 88 15.82 6.49 -24.07
C SER A 88 14.54 6.42 -23.22
N PHE A 89 13.65 5.48 -23.55
CA PHE A 89 12.49 5.15 -22.73
C PHE A 89 12.86 4.92 -21.26
N TRP A 90 13.97 4.19 -21.03
CA TRP A 90 14.44 3.82 -19.69
C TRP A 90 14.86 5.02 -18.85
N ILE A 91 15.48 6.02 -19.45
CA ILE A 91 15.83 7.26 -18.74
C ILE A 91 14.55 8.01 -18.36
N LYS A 92 13.61 8.14 -19.29
CA LYS A 92 12.36 8.88 -19.07
C LYS A 92 11.49 8.23 -18.00
N ILE A 93 11.28 6.90 -18.05
CA ILE A 93 10.48 6.21 -17.04
C ILE A 93 11.15 6.26 -15.66
N THR A 94 12.49 6.13 -15.61
CA THR A 94 13.24 6.21 -14.36
C THR A 94 13.11 7.57 -13.70
N VAL A 95 13.33 8.65 -14.46
CA VAL A 95 13.21 10.03 -13.96
C VAL A 95 11.76 10.33 -13.56
N SER A 96 10.80 9.95 -14.39
CA SER A 96 9.37 10.15 -14.12
C SER A 96 8.93 9.48 -12.82
N SER A 97 9.24 8.19 -12.66
CA SER A 97 8.86 7.41 -11.48
C SER A 97 9.57 7.93 -10.23
N ALA A 98 10.86 8.27 -10.31
CA ALA A 98 11.61 8.84 -9.19
C ALA A 98 11.06 10.22 -8.76
N CYS A 99 10.69 11.09 -9.72
CA CYS A 99 10.06 12.37 -9.43
C CYS A 99 8.70 12.20 -8.75
N LEU A 100 7.85 11.28 -9.22
CA LEU A 100 6.56 10.99 -8.58
C LEU A 100 6.73 10.42 -7.17
N ALA A 101 7.70 9.53 -6.96
CA ALA A 101 8.02 9.04 -5.62
C ALA A 101 8.48 10.19 -4.71
N GLY A 102 9.33 11.09 -5.20
CA GLY A 102 9.77 12.29 -4.46
C GLY A 102 8.61 13.23 -4.10
N ILE A 103 7.66 13.43 -5.01
CA ILE A 103 6.42 14.18 -4.75
C ILE A 103 5.59 13.46 -3.69
N ALA A 104 5.37 12.15 -3.83
CA ALA A 104 4.63 11.34 -2.88
C ALA A 104 5.24 11.42 -1.47
N PHE A 105 6.57 11.34 -1.33
CA PHE A 105 7.24 11.49 -0.04
C PHE A 105 7.01 12.86 0.59
N LYS A 106 7.17 13.94 -0.19
CA LYS A 106 6.96 15.32 0.31
C LYS A 106 5.53 15.58 0.77
N LEU A 107 4.55 14.98 0.09
CA LEU A 107 3.12 15.19 0.36
C LEU A 107 2.55 14.22 1.40
N SER A 108 3.22 13.09 1.66
CA SER A 108 2.76 12.10 2.62
C SER A 108 2.96 12.58 4.06
N ARG A 109 1.91 13.14 4.66
CA ARG A 109 1.89 13.71 6.02
C ARG A 109 2.22 12.68 7.11
N ASN A 110 1.84 11.43 6.87
CA ASN A 110 2.39 10.26 7.55
C ASN A 110 3.29 9.57 6.55
N HIS A 111 4.61 9.60 6.77
CA HIS A 111 5.52 8.63 6.17
C HIS A 111 5.06 7.28 6.71
N ALA A 112 4.11 6.63 6.03
CA ALA A 112 3.77 5.25 6.30
C ALA A 112 5.11 4.54 6.24
N LYS A 113 5.59 4.11 7.41
CA LYS A 113 6.87 3.42 7.51
C LYS A 113 6.80 2.34 6.44
N PRO A 114 7.72 2.33 5.44
CA PRO A 114 7.76 1.22 4.51
C PRO A 114 7.77 -0.01 5.40
N GLY A 115 6.68 -0.78 5.38
CA GLY A 115 6.56 -1.92 6.28
C GLY A 115 7.85 -2.71 6.14
N LEU A 116 8.47 -3.09 7.26
CA LEU A 116 9.78 -3.73 7.23
C LEU A 116 9.75 -4.83 6.16
N PHE A 117 10.80 -4.89 5.33
CA PHE A 117 11.04 -5.99 4.40
C PHE A 117 11.36 -7.24 5.22
N ASP A 118 10.36 -7.73 5.94
CA ASP A 118 10.42 -8.98 6.66
C ASP A 118 10.25 -10.14 5.69
N PHE A 119 10.55 -11.33 6.20
CA PHE A 119 10.46 -12.55 5.44
C PHE A 119 9.05 -12.78 4.84
N GLN A 120 7.99 -12.38 5.55
CA GLN A 120 6.62 -12.53 5.08
C GLN A 120 6.31 -11.62 3.89
N ALA A 121 6.72 -10.35 3.94
CA ALA A 121 6.54 -9.41 2.84
C ALA A 121 7.32 -9.84 1.59
N VAL A 122 8.57 -10.29 1.77
CA VAL A 122 9.38 -10.79 0.65
C VAL A 122 8.77 -12.04 0.04
N THR A 123 8.37 -13.01 0.87
CA THR A 123 7.75 -14.27 0.41
C THR A 123 6.44 -14.00 -0.33
N LEU A 124 5.56 -13.17 0.25
CA LEU A 124 4.31 -12.78 -0.39
C LEU A 124 4.58 -12.09 -1.72
N GLY A 125 5.54 -11.17 -1.77
CA GLY A 125 5.91 -10.47 -3.00
C GLY A 125 6.41 -11.41 -4.11
N ILE A 126 7.28 -12.38 -3.77
CA ILE A 126 7.78 -13.39 -4.72
C ILE A 126 6.64 -14.25 -5.25
N ILE A 127 5.78 -14.77 -4.37
CA ILE A 127 4.62 -15.59 -4.77
C ILE A 127 3.68 -14.76 -5.67
N SER A 128 3.39 -13.51 -5.28
CA SER A 128 2.56 -12.61 -6.08
C SER A 128 3.15 -12.31 -7.45
N ALA A 129 4.47 -12.13 -7.56
CA ALA A 129 5.14 -11.97 -8.86
C ALA A 129 4.97 -13.22 -9.75
N ALA A 130 5.14 -14.41 -9.19
CA ALA A 130 4.95 -15.66 -9.94
C ALA A 130 3.50 -15.87 -10.38
N VAL A 131 2.52 -15.57 -9.52
CA VAL A 131 1.09 -15.61 -9.87
C VAL A 131 0.77 -14.62 -10.98
N LEU A 132 1.25 -13.38 -10.87
CA LEU A 132 1.03 -12.37 -11.90
C LEU A 132 1.70 -12.73 -13.23
N TYR A 133 2.86 -13.37 -13.19
CA TYR A 133 3.52 -13.91 -14.38
C TYR A 133 2.62 -14.93 -15.09
N GLY A 134 2.07 -15.90 -14.34
CA GLY A 134 1.14 -16.88 -14.89
C GLY A 134 -0.13 -16.25 -15.48
N LEU A 135 -0.68 -15.23 -14.79
CA LEU A 135 -1.84 -14.49 -15.27
C LEU A 135 -1.56 -13.80 -16.61
N PHE A 136 -0.40 -13.17 -16.76
CA PHE A 136 -0.01 -12.50 -18.00
C PHE A 136 0.35 -13.47 -19.12
N TRP A 137 0.94 -14.63 -18.79
CA TRP A 137 1.16 -15.69 -19.75
C TRP A 137 -0.16 -16.19 -20.36
N ALA A 138 -1.15 -16.47 -19.51
CA ALA A 138 -2.50 -16.83 -19.96
C ALA A 138 -3.18 -15.68 -20.72
N GLY A 139 -3.05 -14.45 -20.20
CA GLY A 139 -3.57 -13.23 -20.82
C GLY A 139 -3.02 -13.00 -22.23
N ARG A 140 -1.72 -13.23 -22.45
CA ARG A 140 -1.11 -13.22 -23.78
C ARG A 140 -1.79 -14.23 -24.69
N ALA A 141 -1.87 -15.50 -24.28
CA ALA A 141 -2.45 -16.56 -25.11
C ALA A 141 -3.88 -16.24 -25.55
N VAL A 142 -4.72 -15.80 -24.60
CA VAL A 142 -6.10 -15.38 -24.87
C VAL A 142 -6.14 -14.16 -25.80
N SER A 143 -5.32 -13.15 -25.53
CA SER A 143 -5.32 -11.90 -26.32
C SER A 143 -4.84 -12.12 -27.75
N THR A 144 -3.81 -12.94 -27.96
CA THR A 144 -3.33 -13.29 -29.31
C THR A 144 -4.29 -14.18 -30.08
N PHE A 145 -5.17 -14.89 -29.37
CA PHE A 145 -6.24 -15.66 -29.98
C PHE A 145 -7.42 -14.78 -30.40
N ILE A 146 -7.80 -13.80 -29.58
CA ILE A 146 -8.98 -12.94 -29.81
C ILE A 146 -8.65 -11.74 -30.72
N PHE A 147 -7.49 -11.11 -30.52
CA PHE A 147 -7.13 -9.85 -31.17
C PHE A 147 -5.97 -10.03 -32.16
N PRO A 148 -6.20 -9.85 -33.47
CA PRO A 148 -5.15 -10.00 -34.49
C PRO A 148 -3.96 -9.04 -34.31
N PHE A 149 -4.18 -7.89 -33.66
CA PHE A 149 -3.15 -6.87 -33.41
C PHE A 149 -2.34 -7.11 -32.11
N ALA A 150 -2.70 -8.09 -31.28
CA ALA A 150 -2.08 -8.24 -29.96
C ALA A 150 -0.58 -8.55 -30.06
N SER A 151 -0.18 -9.46 -30.96
CA SER A 151 1.22 -9.86 -31.12
C SER A 151 2.12 -8.67 -31.48
N SER A 152 1.70 -7.82 -32.41
CA SER A 152 2.48 -6.63 -32.82
C SER A 152 2.55 -5.59 -31.70
N GLN A 153 1.45 -5.36 -30.99
CA GLN A 153 1.44 -4.46 -29.84
C GLN A 153 2.32 -4.95 -28.70
N ILE A 154 2.32 -6.26 -28.39
CA ILE A 154 3.21 -6.85 -27.38
C ILE A 154 4.68 -6.70 -27.81
N ALA A 155 5.00 -7.01 -29.08
CA ALA A 155 6.35 -6.85 -29.60
C ALA A 155 6.84 -5.39 -29.51
N SER A 156 5.97 -4.41 -29.76
CA SER A 156 6.30 -2.97 -29.68
C SER A 156 6.62 -2.45 -28.27
N ILE A 157 6.19 -3.19 -27.23
CA ILE A 157 6.56 -2.92 -25.84
C ILE A 157 7.99 -3.41 -25.61
N TYR A 158 8.29 -4.64 -26.05
CA TYR A 158 9.62 -5.22 -25.92
C TYR A 158 10.69 -4.48 -26.74
N SER A 159 10.33 -3.91 -27.89
CA SER A 159 11.26 -3.10 -28.68
C SER A 159 11.72 -1.83 -27.96
N LYS A 160 11.05 -1.39 -26.89
CA LYS A 160 11.55 -0.31 -26.01
C LYS A 160 12.87 -0.67 -25.32
N GLY A 161 13.21 -1.96 -25.24
CA GLY A 161 14.48 -2.46 -24.74
C GLY A 161 15.64 -2.36 -25.72
N GLU A 162 15.38 -2.17 -27.02
CA GLU A 162 16.41 -2.15 -28.05
C GLU A 162 17.42 -1.03 -27.79
N GLY A 163 18.71 -1.33 -27.98
CA GLY A 163 19.80 -0.40 -27.72
C GLY A 163 20.16 -0.19 -26.24
N THR A 164 19.47 -0.85 -25.29
CA THR A 164 19.82 -0.80 -23.86
C THR A 164 20.19 -2.19 -23.35
N PRO A 165 21.35 -2.39 -22.69
CA PRO A 165 21.73 -3.68 -22.13
C PRO A 165 20.69 -4.24 -21.16
N ALA A 166 20.34 -5.52 -21.32
CA ALA A 166 19.28 -6.17 -20.53
C ALA A 166 19.53 -6.11 -19.01
N TRP A 167 20.79 -6.20 -18.56
CA TRP A 167 21.12 -6.09 -17.14
C TRP A 167 20.86 -4.69 -16.56
N ILE A 168 21.01 -3.63 -17.36
CA ILE A 168 20.66 -2.26 -16.95
C ILE A 168 19.15 -2.15 -16.78
N ILE A 169 18.39 -2.64 -17.76
CA ILE A 169 16.92 -2.67 -17.71
C ILE A 169 16.46 -3.43 -16.47
N PHE A 170 17.04 -4.60 -16.21
CA PHE A 170 16.73 -5.43 -15.05
C PHE A 170 16.94 -4.65 -13.74
N LEU A 171 18.09 -3.99 -13.57
CA LEU A 171 18.38 -3.22 -12.35
C LEU A 171 17.48 -1.99 -12.21
N LEU A 172 17.19 -1.28 -13.31
CA LEU A 172 16.28 -0.13 -13.28
C LEU A 172 14.87 -0.56 -12.85
N LEU A 173 14.36 -1.65 -13.42
CA LEU A 173 13.05 -2.21 -13.07
C LEU A 173 12.99 -2.70 -11.63
N LEU A 174 14.03 -3.42 -11.21
CA LEU A 174 14.10 -4.05 -9.90
C LEU A 174 14.30 -3.05 -8.75
N LEU A 175 15.19 -2.07 -8.95
CA LEU A 175 15.69 -1.22 -7.86
C LEU A 175 15.12 0.20 -7.88
N VAL A 176 14.61 0.66 -9.04
CA VAL A 176 14.20 2.06 -9.18
C VAL A 176 12.75 2.20 -9.59
N THR A 177 12.35 1.77 -10.79
CA THR A 177 11.00 2.04 -11.29
C THR A 177 9.95 1.30 -10.49
N GLY A 178 10.12 0.00 -10.23
CA GLY A 178 9.20 -0.79 -9.42
C GLY A 178 8.95 -0.17 -8.03
N PRO A 179 9.99 0.09 -7.22
CA PRO A 179 9.82 0.73 -5.92
C PRO A 179 9.21 2.13 -6.00
N CYS A 180 9.69 2.98 -6.91
CA CYS A 180 9.23 4.37 -7.03
C CYS A 180 7.76 4.46 -7.47
N GLU A 181 7.36 3.63 -8.42
CA GLU A 181 5.99 3.55 -8.89
C GLU A 181 5.06 3.12 -7.75
N GLU A 182 5.40 2.08 -6.99
CA GLU A 182 4.55 1.65 -5.88
C GLU A 182 4.42 2.71 -4.78
N ILE A 183 5.51 3.43 -4.47
CA ILE A 183 5.49 4.55 -3.52
C ILE A 183 4.45 5.59 -3.92
N TYR A 184 4.38 5.96 -5.21
CA TYR A 184 3.38 6.90 -5.68
C TYR A 184 1.99 6.26 -5.80
N TRP A 185 1.84 5.17 -6.55
CA TRP A 185 0.54 4.62 -6.92
C TRP A 185 -0.21 4.02 -5.73
N ARG A 186 0.46 3.21 -4.90
CA ARG A 186 -0.16 2.53 -3.75
C ARG A 186 0.06 3.33 -2.48
N GLY A 187 1.31 3.74 -2.28
CA GLY A 187 1.72 4.49 -1.12
C GLY A 187 1.04 5.85 -1.01
N TYR A 188 0.79 6.55 -2.12
CA TYR A 188 0.17 7.88 -2.07
C TYR A 188 -1.23 7.88 -2.67
N LEU A 189 -1.39 7.61 -3.96
CA LEU A 189 -2.67 7.81 -4.66
C LEU A 189 -3.77 6.88 -4.14
N GLN A 190 -3.54 5.56 -4.16
CA GLN A 190 -4.54 4.60 -3.67
C GLN A 190 -4.84 4.82 -2.19
N ARG A 191 -3.84 5.09 -1.35
CA ARG A 191 -4.07 5.40 0.06
C ARG A 191 -5.04 6.58 0.23
N ASN A 192 -4.76 7.72 -0.40
CA ASN A 192 -5.60 8.92 -0.28
C ASN A 192 -7.02 8.68 -0.83
N LEU A 193 -7.15 7.99 -1.97
CA LEU A 193 -8.44 7.66 -2.54
C LEU A 193 -9.22 6.68 -1.64
N SER A 194 -8.56 5.70 -1.03
CA SER A 194 -9.17 4.75 -0.11
C SER A 194 -9.60 5.38 1.21
N GLU A 195 -8.79 6.29 1.77
CA GLU A 195 -9.14 7.06 2.96
C GLU A 195 -10.36 7.96 2.70
N ARG A 196 -10.53 8.44 1.47
CA ARG A 196 -11.63 9.35 1.11
C ARG A 196 -12.91 8.64 0.67
N PHE A 197 -12.81 7.64 -0.19
CA PHE A 197 -13.95 7.01 -0.85
C PHE A 197 -14.24 5.59 -0.33
N GLY A 198 -13.46 5.12 0.64
CA GLY A 198 -13.49 3.74 1.16
C GLY A 198 -12.51 2.83 0.41
N GLY A 199 -12.05 1.77 1.08
CA GLY A 199 -10.97 0.90 0.59
C GLY A 199 -11.20 0.32 -0.80
N PHE A 200 -12.40 -0.22 -1.04
CA PHE A 200 -12.74 -0.85 -2.33
C PHE A 200 -12.86 0.18 -3.47
N THR A 201 -13.58 1.28 -3.25
CA THR A 201 -13.74 2.36 -4.24
C THR A 201 -12.40 3.02 -4.55
N GLY A 202 -11.59 3.30 -3.52
CA GLY A 202 -10.26 3.88 -3.70
C GLY A 202 -9.33 2.98 -4.51
N TRP A 203 -9.39 1.67 -4.30
CA TRP A 203 -8.68 0.68 -5.11
C TRP A 203 -9.09 0.69 -6.58
N ILE A 204 -10.40 0.70 -6.87
CA ILE A 204 -10.91 0.77 -8.25
C ILE A 204 -10.45 2.05 -8.93
N LEU A 205 -10.63 3.21 -8.28
CA LEU A 205 -10.26 4.51 -8.83
C LEU A 205 -8.75 4.60 -9.08
N ALA A 206 -7.91 4.17 -8.13
CA ALA A 206 -6.47 4.17 -8.31
C ALA A 206 -6.01 3.27 -9.46
N SER A 207 -6.61 2.09 -9.58
CA SER A 207 -6.29 1.14 -10.66
C SER A 207 -6.73 1.67 -12.03
N ALA A 208 -7.90 2.33 -12.11
CA ALA A 208 -8.39 2.96 -13.33
C ALA A 208 -7.48 4.14 -13.76
N VAL A 209 -7.04 4.97 -12.81
CA VAL A 209 -6.12 6.08 -13.12
C VAL A 209 -4.74 5.55 -13.53
N TYR A 210 -4.22 4.52 -12.84
CA TYR A 210 -2.97 3.86 -13.21
C TYR A 210 -3.00 3.31 -14.64
N ALA A 211 -4.10 2.64 -15.03
CA ALA A 211 -4.29 2.21 -16.42
C ALA A 211 -4.43 3.40 -17.37
N GLY A 212 -5.21 4.42 -16.97
CA GLY A 212 -5.53 5.59 -17.79
C GLY A 212 -4.31 6.39 -18.22
N VAL A 213 -3.29 6.57 -17.36
CA VAL A 213 -2.07 7.30 -17.76
C VAL A 213 -1.28 6.57 -18.86
N HIS A 214 -1.50 5.27 -19.06
CA HIS A 214 -0.87 4.51 -20.15
C HIS A 214 -1.51 4.77 -21.51
N ILE A 215 -2.57 5.57 -21.61
CA ILE A 215 -3.21 5.92 -22.89
C ILE A 215 -2.22 6.55 -23.88
N TRP A 216 -1.21 7.28 -23.37
CA TRP A 216 -0.15 7.89 -24.17
C TRP A 216 0.77 6.90 -24.88
N SER A 217 0.71 5.61 -24.52
CA SER A 217 1.40 4.55 -25.25
C SER A 217 0.75 4.21 -26.59
N PHE A 218 -0.50 4.60 -26.79
CA PHE A 218 -1.33 4.20 -27.93
C PHE A 218 -1.30 2.68 -28.19
N ASN A 219 -1.17 1.91 -27.10
CA ASN A 219 -1.03 0.46 -27.13
C ASN A 219 -2.11 -0.16 -26.25
N PHE A 220 -3.14 -0.73 -26.90
CA PHE A 220 -4.30 -1.32 -26.24
C PHE A 220 -3.88 -2.45 -25.28
N MET A 221 -2.95 -3.30 -25.71
CA MET A 221 -2.42 -4.38 -24.88
C MET A 221 -1.72 -3.86 -23.62
N LEU A 222 -0.94 -2.77 -23.71
CA LEU A 222 -0.26 -2.17 -22.57
C LEU A 222 -1.25 -1.52 -21.59
N ILE A 223 -2.28 -0.84 -22.09
CA ILE A 223 -3.31 -0.22 -21.24
C ILE A 223 -4.08 -1.31 -20.47
N GLY A 224 -4.47 -2.39 -21.15
CA GLY A 224 -5.12 -3.54 -20.51
C GLY A 224 -4.22 -4.23 -19.48
N ALA A 225 -2.96 -4.46 -19.84
CA ALA A 225 -1.93 -4.97 -18.93
C ALA A 225 -1.78 -4.10 -17.67
N ALA A 226 -1.68 -2.78 -17.85
CA ALA A 226 -1.61 -1.83 -16.74
C ALA A 226 -2.86 -1.88 -15.87
N GLY A 227 -4.06 -2.05 -16.45
CA GLY A 227 -5.30 -2.26 -15.69
C GLY A 227 -5.27 -3.52 -14.83
N VAL A 228 -4.90 -4.66 -15.40
CA VAL A 228 -4.84 -5.95 -14.68
C VAL A 228 -3.77 -5.91 -13.58
N ALA A 229 -2.55 -5.48 -13.90
CA ALA A 229 -1.47 -5.41 -12.90
C ALA A 229 -1.75 -4.33 -11.85
N GLY A 230 -2.29 -3.19 -12.28
CA GLY A 230 -2.81 -2.11 -11.45
C GLY A 230 -3.74 -2.62 -10.36
N ALA A 231 -4.79 -3.31 -10.78
CA ALA A 231 -5.78 -3.93 -9.92
C ALA A 231 -5.17 -5.02 -9.03
N PHE A 232 -4.31 -5.89 -9.56
CA PHE A 232 -3.68 -6.97 -8.80
C PHE A 232 -2.82 -6.46 -7.63
N TRP A 233 -1.86 -5.58 -7.92
CA TRP A 233 -1.01 -4.97 -6.90
C TRP A 233 -1.81 -4.08 -5.95
N GLY A 234 -2.81 -3.37 -6.48
CA GLY A 234 -3.72 -2.57 -5.66
C GLY A 234 -4.54 -3.44 -4.69
N ALA A 235 -4.92 -4.65 -5.08
CA ALA A 235 -5.63 -5.59 -4.22
C ALA A 235 -4.72 -6.13 -3.10
N ILE A 236 -3.46 -6.45 -3.41
CA ILE A 236 -2.46 -6.81 -2.39
C ILE A 236 -2.32 -5.69 -1.37
N TYR A 237 -2.22 -4.44 -1.83
CA TYR A 237 -2.14 -3.28 -0.94
C TYR A 237 -3.42 -3.09 -0.12
N LEU A 238 -4.61 -3.25 -0.72
CA LEU A 238 -5.90 -3.15 -0.03
C LEU A 238 -6.04 -4.20 1.09
N LEU A 239 -5.62 -5.44 0.82
CA LEU A 239 -5.76 -6.56 1.75
C LEU A 239 -4.73 -6.53 2.88
N THR A 240 -3.52 -6.08 2.59
CA THR A 240 -2.40 -6.13 3.56
C THR A 240 -2.13 -4.79 4.24
N GLY A 241 -2.48 -3.67 3.60
CA GLY A 241 -2.03 -2.32 4.00
C GLY A 241 -0.52 -2.11 3.90
N ARG A 242 0.23 -3.07 3.31
CA ARG A 242 1.69 -3.08 3.30
C ARG A 242 2.23 -2.80 1.91
N LEU A 243 3.18 -1.88 1.80
CA LEU A 243 3.79 -1.53 0.53
C LEU A 243 4.92 -2.49 0.11
N ALA A 244 5.68 -3.02 1.07
CA ALA A 244 6.81 -3.92 0.80
C ALA A 244 6.50 -5.13 -0.08
N PRO A 245 5.45 -5.95 0.17
CA PRO A 245 5.15 -7.09 -0.71
C PRO A 245 4.78 -6.65 -2.13
N VAL A 246 4.15 -5.49 -2.28
CA VAL A 246 3.78 -4.94 -3.59
C VAL A 246 5.03 -4.46 -4.34
N ILE A 247 5.94 -3.75 -3.66
CA ILE A 247 7.24 -3.34 -4.22
C ILE A 247 8.00 -4.57 -4.69
N VAL A 248 8.15 -5.60 -3.86
CA VAL A 248 8.85 -6.83 -4.22
C VAL A 248 8.17 -7.48 -5.43
N SER A 249 6.84 -7.62 -5.41
CA SER A 249 6.09 -8.25 -6.49
C SER A 249 6.25 -7.51 -7.81
N HIS A 250 6.01 -6.20 -7.84
CA HIS A 250 6.11 -5.38 -9.04
C HIS A 250 7.54 -5.39 -9.58
N SER A 251 8.53 -5.13 -8.73
CA SER A 251 9.93 -5.02 -9.12
C SER A 251 10.46 -6.33 -9.73
N LEU A 252 10.17 -7.47 -9.08
CA LEU A 252 10.56 -8.78 -9.60
C LEU A 252 9.82 -9.12 -10.90
N TRP A 253 8.50 -8.93 -10.92
CA TRP A 253 7.69 -9.25 -12.10
C TRP A 253 8.16 -8.46 -13.33
N SER A 254 8.31 -7.14 -13.19
CA SER A 254 8.73 -6.28 -14.30
C SER A 254 10.13 -6.65 -14.80
N ALA A 255 11.09 -6.82 -13.88
CA ALA A 255 12.45 -7.19 -14.24
C ALA A 255 12.50 -8.55 -14.97
N PHE A 256 11.77 -9.56 -14.48
CA PHE A 256 11.73 -10.88 -15.11
C PHE A 256 11.03 -10.86 -16.47
N VAL A 257 9.81 -10.31 -16.55
CA VAL A 257 9.02 -10.28 -17.77
C VAL A 257 9.69 -9.47 -18.87
N PHE A 258 10.47 -8.44 -18.54
CA PHE A 258 11.14 -7.65 -19.55
C PHE A 258 12.44 -8.29 -20.04
N THR A 259 13.23 -8.92 -19.17
CA THR A 259 14.60 -9.33 -19.51
C THR A 259 14.83 -10.84 -19.51
N LEU A 260 14.40 -11.57 -18.46
CA LEU A 260 14.77 -12.97 -18.25
C LEU A 260 13.76 -13.95 -18.87
N ALA A 261 12.47 -13.67 -18.74
CA ALA A 261 11.38 -14.54 -19.18
C ALA A 261 10.28 -13.73 -19.89
N PRO A 262 10.55 -13.22 -21.10
CA PRO A 262 9.64 -12.34 -21.81
C PRO A 262 8.59 -13.09 -22.64
N PHE A 263 7.43 -12.46 -22.77
CA PHE A 263 6.25 -12.93 -23.49
C PHE A 263 6.35 -12.77 -25.02
N ARG A 264 7.53 -13.10 -25.58
CA ARG A 264 7.80 -13.02 -27.02
C ARG A 264 7.09 -14.14 -27.78
#